data_AF-A0A2H9MTK1-F1
#
_entry.id   AF-A0A2H9MTK1-F1
#
_cell.length_a   1.000
_cell.length_b   1.000
_cell.length_c   1.000
_cell.angle_alpha   90.00
_cell.angle_beta   90.00
_cell.angle_gamma   90.00
#
_symmetry.space_group_name_H-M   'P 1'
#
loop_
_entity.id
_entity.type
_entity.pdbx_description
1 polymer ?
#
loop_
_entity_poly.entity_id
_entity_poly.type
_entity_poly.pdbx_seq_one_letter_code
_entity_poly.pdbx_strand_id
1 'polypeptide(L)'
;MWKLDLEDGFFRIYDSKKMVAGYFDPDYGDIHPKENSAEIISVMLKNHDKIPGGFLMVPLVKFGLFDTDLNISLAELESNIDRVKAHLAKWNDFVSQINGHTNFVGISHTDQDMLTITFPVKFSKPTPLDKNEIIKAIEPTLDLLQKSGLL
;
A
#
# COMPACT_ATOMS: atom_id res chain seq x y z
N MET A 1 -3.10 2.12 -16.24
CA MET A 1 -1.93 2.98 -16.06
C MET A 1 -2.04 3.59 -14.68
N TRP A 2 -1.08 3.27 -13.81
CA TRP A 2 -1.03 3.78 -12.44
C TRP A 2 -0.58 5.25 -12.43
N LYS A 3 -1.03 6.01 -11.44
CA LYS A 3 -0.59 7.40 -11.24
C LYS A 3 -0.17 7.62 -9.79
N LEU A 4 0.86 8.43 -9.59
CA LEU A 4 1.28 8.90 -8.28
C LEU A 4 1.00 10.39 -8.09
N ASP A 5 0.53 10.75 -6.91
CA ASP A 5 0.58 12.12 -6.40
C ASP A 5 1.31 12.14 -5.05
N LEU A 6 2.19 13.13 -4.85
CA LEU A 6 2.94 13.33 -3.62
C LEU A 6 2.07 14.04 -2.58
N GLU A 7 2.06 13.53 -1.36
CA GLU A 7 1.31 14.05 -0.21
C GLU A 7 2.11 13.79 1.06
N ASP A 8 2.52 14.84 1.78
CA ASP A 8 3.19 14.77 3.08
C ASP A 8 4.40 13.81 3.15
N GLY A 9 5.17 13.69 2.06
CA GLY A 9 6.33 12.80 1.99
C GLY A 9 6.02 11.37 1.54
N PHE A 10 4.78 11.05 1.21
CA PHE A 10 4.35 9.76 0.68
C PHE A 10 3.77 9.92 -0.73
N PHE A 11 3.78 8.85 -1.51
CA PHE A 11 3.15 8.83 -2.83
C PHE A 11 1.83 8.09 -2.77
N ARG A 12 0.72 8.82 -2.94
CA ARG A 12 -0.60 8.22 -3.10
C ARG A 12 -0.72 7.61 -4.50
N ILE A 13 -1.18 6.38 -4.56
CA ILE A 13 -1.27 5.57 -5.78
C ILE A 13 -2.71 5.51 -6.26
N TYR A 14 -2.93 5.85 -7.52
CA TYR A 14 -4.24 5.78 -8.17
C TYR A 14 -4.27 4.71 -9.25
N ASP A 15 -5.39 3.99 -9.30
CA ASP A 15 -5.70 3.04 -10.37
C ASP A 15 -6.18 3.76 -11.65
N SER A 16 -6.51 2.97 -12.69
CA SER A 16 -7.05 3.49 -13.93
C SER A 16 -8.40 4.21 -13.80
N LYS A 17 -9.14 3.97 -12.72
CA LYS A 17 -10.44 4.59 -12.41
C LYS A 17 -10.27 5.86 -11.55
N LYS A 18 -9.02 6.28 -11.28
CA LYS A 18 -8.67 7.40 -10.38
C LYS A 18 -9.09 7.16 -8.93
N MET A 19 -9.28 5.90 -8.55
CA MET A 19 -9.50 5.50 -7.16
C MET A 19 -8.15 5.28 -6.48
N VAL A 20 -8.06 5.58 -5.19
CA VAL A 20 -6.86 5.32 -4.40
C VAL A 20 -6.69 3.80 -4.24
N ALA A 21 -5.62 3.27 -4.81
CA ALA A 21 -5.25 1.86 -4.72
C ALA A 21 -4.32 1.58 -3.53
N GLY A 22 -3.63 2.61 -3.03
CA GLY A 22 -2.71 2.49 -1.91
C GLY A 22 -1.76 3.68 -1.81
N TYR A 23 -0.69 3.49 -1.04
CA TYR A 23 0.33 4.48 -0.76
C TYR A 23 1.70 3.82 -0.82
N PHE A 24 2.68 4.55 -1.34
CA PHE A 24 4.08 4.18 -1.28
C PHE A 24 4.82 5.16 -0.36
N ASP A 25 5.43 4.61 0.68
CA ASP A 25 6.27 5.30 1.65
C ASP A 25 7.75 5.11 1.30
N PRO A 26 8.44 6.13 0.76
CA PRO A 26 9.84 6.03 0.40
C PRO A 26 10.74 5.73 1.60
N ASP A 27 11.73 4.85 1.42
CA ASP A 27 12.80 4.68 2.39
C ASP A 27 13.81 5.82 2.25
N TYR A 28 13.61 6.88 3.05
CA TYR A 28 14.50 8.03 3.12
C TYR A 28 15.82 7.76 3.88
N GLY A 29 16.02 6.53 4.39
CA GLY A 29 17.16 6.18 5.22
C GLY A 29 17.10 6.78 6.63
N ASP A 30 18.25 6.79 7.31
CA ASP A 30 18.35 7.26 8.69
C ASP A 30 18.48 8.79 8.74
N ILE A 31 17.36 9.48 9.02
CA ILE A 31 17.28 10.94 9.03
C ILE A 31 17.64 11.49 10.42
N HIS A 32 18.67 12.36 10.45
CA HIS A 32 19.09 13.09 11.65
C HIS A 32 19.31 14.59 11.37
N PRO A 33 18.94 15.49 12.30
CA PRO A 33 18.19 15.23 13.53
C PRO A 33 16.69 14.96 13.27
N LYS A 34 16.05 14.14 14.11
CA LYS A 34 14.64 13.76 13.94
C LYS A 34 13.67 14.95 13.95
N GLU A 35 14.02 15.99 14.72
CA GLU A 35 13.27 17.24 14.85
C GLU A 35 13.05 17.96 13.50
N ASN A 36 14.00 17.80 12.56
CA ASN A 36 13.97 18.45 11.25
C ASN A 36 13.62 17.48 10.12
N SER A 37 13.11 16.28 10.44
CA SER A 37 12.87 15.21 9.46
C SER A 37 12.01 15.65 8.28
N ALA A 38 10.94 16.41 8.52
CA ALA A 38 10.07 16.91 7.45
C ALA A 38 10.78 17.87 6.47
N GLU A 39 11.65 18.74 6.98
CA GLU A 39 12.44 19.66 6.13
C GLU A 39 13.49 18.88 5.33
N ILE A 40 14.16 17.92 5.97
CA ILE A 40 15.14 17.05 5.31
C ILE A 40 14.48 16.26 4.18
N ILE A 41 13.33 15.62 4.43
CA ILE A 41 12.55 14.89 3.41
C ILE A 41 12.15 15.82 2.25
N SER A 42 11.69 17.03 2.55
CA SER A 42 11.33 18.03 1.53
C SER A 42 12.52 18.37 0.63
N VAL A 43 13.72 18.53 1.20
CA VAL A 43 14.96 18.75 0.44
C VAL A 43 15.33 17.53 -0.40
N MET A 44 15.24 16.32 0.16
CA MET A 44 15.53 15.06 -0.58
C MET A 44 14.61 14.89 -1.80
N LEU A 45 13.31 15.15 -1.63
CA LEU A 45 12.31 15.13 -2.71
C LEU A 45 12.66 16.16 -3.80
N LYS A 46 13.00 17.39 -3.41
CA LYS A 46 13.39 18.45 -4.35
C LYS A 46 14.66 18.12 -5.14
N ASN A 47 15.62 17.46 -4.50
CA ASN A 47 16.87 17.05 -5.13
C ASN A 47 16.74 15.76 -5.96
N HIS A 48 15.59 15.08 -5.86
CA HIS A 48 15.38 13.74 -6.39
C HIS A 48 16.45 12.75 -5.90
N ASP A 49 16.76 12.80 -4.60
CA ASP A 49 17.72 11.90 -3.99
C ASP A 49 17.35 10.45 -4.26
N LYS A 50 18.35 9.59 -4.38
CA LYS A 50 18.12 8.18 -4.75
C LYS A 50 17.81 7.35 -3.51
N ILE A 51 16.71 6.61 -3.59
CA ILE A 51 16.26 5.70 -2.54
C ILE A 51 16.36 4.23 -2.99
N PRO A 52 16.60 3.29 -2.05
CA PRO A 52 16.72 1.86 -2.36
C PRO A 52 15.36 1.17 -2.56
N GLY A 53 14.26 1.80 -2.15
CA GLY A 53 12.94 1.21 -2.10
C GLY A 53 12.03 1.96 -1.12
N GLY A 54 11.11 1.24 -0.51
CA GLY A 54 10.18 1.80 0.47
C GLY A 54 9.16 0.76 0.92
N PHE A 55 8.06 1.21 1.49
CA PHE A 55 6.94 0.37 1.90
C PHE A 55 5.72 0.66 1.05
N LEU A 56 5.06 -0.40 0.59
CA LEU A 56 3.80 -0.31 -0.12
C LEU A 56 2.67 -0.67 0.85
N MET A 57 1.75 0.27 1.06
CA MET A 57 0.55 0.08 1.86
C MET A 57 -0.67 0.03 0.95
N VAL A 58 -1.42 -1.07 1.01
CA VAL A 58 -2.61 -1.30 0.16
C VAL A 58 -3.76 -1.87 0.98
N PRO A 59 -5.02 -1.78 0.51
CA PRO A 59 -6.13 -2.49 1.12
C PRO A 59 -5.83 -3.99 1.22
N LEU A 60 -5.99 -4.57 2.41
CA LEU A 60 -5.89 -6.00 2.63
C LEU A 60 -7.26 -6.65 2.42
N VAL A 61 -8.25 -6.20 3.18
CA VAL A 61 -9.61 -6.73 3.12
C VAL A 61 -10.59 -5.76 3.74
N LYS A 62 -11.76 -5.62 3.12
CA LYS A 62 -12.95 -5.03 3.74
C LYS A 62 -13.89 -6.14 4.19
N PHE A 63 -14.24 -6.15 5.47
CA PHE A 63 -15.03 -7.25 6.04
C PHE A 63 -16.50 -7.19 5.59
N GLY A 64 -17.05 -6.00 5.43
CA GLY A 64 -18.44 -5.78 5.08
C GLY A 64 -19.38 -6.19 6.22
N LEU A 65 -18.97 -6.01 7.49
CA LEU A 65 -19.72 -6.53 8.63
C LEU A 65 -21.01 -5.77 8.90
N PHE A 66 -21.10 -4.51 8.47
CA PHE A 66 -22.21 -3.63 8.80
C PHE A 66 -22.75 -2.96 7.55
N ASP A 67 -24.07 -2.94 7.41
CA ASP A 67 -24.78 -2.13 6.42
C ASP A 67 -24.92 -0.67 6.90
N THR A 68 -25.72 0.13 6.17
CA THR A 68 -26.02 1.52 6.54
C THR A 68 -26.72 1.68 7.88
N ASP A 69 -27.39 0.65 8.39
CA ASP A 69 -28.14 0.64 9.65
C ASP A 69 -27.36 -0.03 10.79
N LEU A 70 -26.07 -0.33 10.57
CA LEU A 70 -25.18 -1.00 11.53
C LEU A 70 -25.67 -2.40 11.95
N ASN A 71 -26.44 -3.07 11.09
CA ASN A 71 -26.93 -4.42 11.32
C ASN A 71 -26.45 -5.35 10.21
N ILE A 72 -26.54 -6.66 10.46
CA ILE A 72 -26.26 -7.71 9.47
C ILE A 72 -27.07 -8.95 9.83
N SER A 73 -27.63 -9.64 8.84
CA SER A 73 -28.25 -10.95 9.09
C SER A 73 -27.18 -12.03 9.28
N LEU A 74 -27.53 -13.13 9.97
CA LEU A 74 -26.58 -14.24 10.17
C LEU A 74 -26.07 -14.82 8.83
N ALA A 75 -26.96 -14.98 7.86
CA ALA A 75 -26.61 -15.51 6.54
C ALA A 75 -25.64 -14.60 5.77
N GLU A 76 -25.83 -13.28 5.85
CA GLU A 76 -24.90 -12.32 5.24
C GLU A 76 -23.55 -12.30 5.96
N LEU A 77 -23.55 -12.38 7.29
CA LEU A 77 -22.33 -12.46 8.09
C LEU A 77 -21.50 -13.69 7.70
N GLU A 78 -22.12 -14.86 7.61
CA GLU A 78 -21.45 -16.11 7.19
C GLU A 78 -20.86 -15.97 5.78
N SER A 79 -21.66 -15.46 4.83
CA SER A 79 -21.20 -15.21 3.44
C SER A 79 -20.01 -14.25 3.38
N ASN A 80 -20.03 -13.17 4.17
CA ASN A 80 -18.93 -12.22 4.25
C ASN A 80 -17.67 -12.81 4.87
N ILE A 81 -17.80 -13.63 5.91
CA ILE A 81 -16.67 -14.36 6.51
C ILE A 81 -16.03 -15.29 5.49
N ASP A 82 -16.83 -16.05 4.72
CA ASP A 82 -16.32 -16.96 3.70
C ASP A 82 -15.61 -16.21 2.56
N ARG A 83 -16.18 -15.09 2.11
CA ARG A 83 -15.56 -14.20 1.11
C ARG A 83 -14.22 -13.65 1.62
N VAL A 84 -14.18 -13.16 2.85
CA VAL A 84 -12.96 -12.65 3.50
C VAL A 84 -11.90 -13.75 3.60
N LYS A 85 -12.28 -14.94 4.06
CA LYS A 85 -11.39 -16.09 4.17
C LYS A 85 -10.78 -16.48 2.83
N ALA A 86 -11.59 -16.53 1.77
CA ALA A 86 -11.12 -16.81 0.41
C ALA A 86 -10.17 -15.72 -0.10
N HIS A 87 -10.41 -14.45 0.23
CA HIS A 87 -9.52 -13.36 -0.15
C HIS A 87 -8.19 -13.40 0.62
N LEU A 88 -8.21 -13.68 1.92
CA LEU A 88 -6.99 -13.83 2.73
C LEU A 88 -6.13 -15.01 2.27
N ALA A 89 -6.73 -16.08 1.73
CA ALA A 89 -5.97 -17.16 1.12
C ALA A 89 -5.13 -16.68 -0.07
N LYS A 90 -5.70 -15.84 -0.94
CA LYS A 90 -4.94 -15.23 -2.06
C LYS A 90 -3.80 -14.35 -1.56
N TRP A 91 -4.02 -13.59 -0.49
CA TRP A 91 -2.98 -12.79 0.13
C TRP A 91 -1.85 -13.65 0.69
N ASN A 92 -2.15 -14.77 1.36
CA ASN A 92 -1.14 -15.69 1.83
C ASN A 92 -0.30 -16.26 0.67
N ASP A 93 -0.95 -16.65 -0.43
CA ASP A 93 -0.25 -17.13 -1.62
C ASP A 93 0.69 -16.06 -2.19
N PHE A 94 0.24 -14.81 -2.27
CA PHE A 94 1.05 -13.69 -2.76
C PHE A 94 2.22 -13.36 -1.81
N VAL A 95 1.96 -13.23 -0.50
CA VAL A 95 3.00 -12.91 0.50
C VAL A 95 4.08 -13.97 0.53
N SER A 96 3.72 -15.25 0.36
CA SER A 96 4.68 -16.36 0.28
C SER A 96 5.63 -16.25 -0.91
N GLN A 97 5.18 -15.65 -2.03
CA GLN A 97 5.99 -15.48 -3.25
C GLN A 97 6.98 -14.33 -3.14
N ILE A 98 6.65 -13.28 -2.38
CA ILE A 98 7.49 -12.08 -2.28
C ILE A 98 8.55 -12.15 -1.16
N ASN A 99 8.73 -13.32 -0.51
CA ASN A 99 9.68 -13.53 0.60
C ASN A 99 9.59 -12.46 1.71
N GLY A 100 8.41 -11.88 1.88
CA GLY A 100 8.16 -10.79 2.81
C GLY A 100 7.84 -11.33 4.20
N HIS A 101 8.87 -11.66 4.99
CA HIS A 101 8.68 -12.03 6.41
C HIS A 101 8.20 -10.86 7.29
N THR A 102 8.21 -9.64 6.77
CA THR A 102 7.78 -8.44 7.48
C THR A 102 6.65 -7.77 6.71
N ASN A 103 5.42 -8.15 7.03
CA ASN A 103 4.22 -7.43 6.66
C ASN A 103 3.53 -6.92 7.93
N PHE A 104 3.10 -5.67 7.91
CA PHE A 104 2.27 -5.10 8.96
C PHE A 104 0.81 -5.09 8.48
N VAL A 105 -0.09 -5.56 9.34
CA VAL A 105 -1.54 -5.48 9.10
C VAL A 105 -2.13 -4.50 10.10
N GLY A 106 -2.81 -3.48 9.61
CA GLY A 106 -3.39 -2.40 10.42
C GLY A 106 -4.81 -2.07 10.01
N ILE A 107 -5.53 -1.33 10.85
CA ILE A 107 -6.85 -0.78 10.50
C ILE A 107 -6.64 0.41 9.56
N SER A 108 -7.45 0.52 8.51
CA SER A 108 -7.46 1.70 7.65
C SER A 108 -7.89 2.93 8.43
N HIS A 109 -7.16 4.04 8.26
CA HIS A 109 -7.49 5.31 8.91
C HIS A 109 -8.82 5.92 8.44
N THR A 110 -9.28 5.56 7.23
CA THR A 110 -10.49 6.13 6.61
C THR A 110 -11.69 5.20 6.66
N ASP A 111 -11.50 3.92 6.99
CA ASP A 111 -12.56 2.91 6.99
C ASP A 111 -12.28 1.84 8.07
N GLN A 112 -13.02 1.90 9.18
CA GLN A 112 -12.81 0.99 10.31
C GLN A 112 -13.18 -0.47 10.00
N ASP A 113 -13.94 -0.72 8.92
CA ASP A 113 -14.31 -2.06 8.44
C ASP A 113 -13.26 -2.63 7.46
N MET A 114 -12.16 -1.92 7.24
CA MET A 114 -11.10 -2.31 6.32
C MET A 114 -9.75 -2.43 7.03
N LEU A 115 -9.06 -3.54 6.77
CA LEU A 115 -7.64 -3.68 7.07
C LEU A 115 -6.79 -3.28 5.88
N THR A 116 -5.60 -2.78 6.16
CA THR A 116 -4.51 -2.57 5.21
C THR A 116 -3.38 -3.55 5.47
N ILE A 117 -2.58 -3.81 4.45
CA ILE A 117 -1.32 -4.52 4.56
C ILE A 117 -0.20 -3.63 4.01
N THR A 118 0.89 -3.57 4.77
CA THR A 118 2.10 -2.84 4.42
C THR A 118 3.26 -3.81 4.33
N PHE A 119 4.01 -3.77 3.23
CA PHE A 119 5.17 -4.62 3.01
C PHE A 119 6.28 -3.88 2.25
N PRO A 120 7.56 -4.26 2.46
CA PRO A 120 8.67 -3.60 1.81
C PRO A 120 8.73 -3.93 0.32
N VAL A 121 9.06 -2.93 -0.51
CA VAL A 121 9.39 -3.07 -1.92
C VAL A 121 10.81 -2.57 -2.13
N LYS A 122 11.70 -3.47 -2.56
CA LYS A 122 13.08 -3.13 -2.91
C LYS A 122 13.19 -2.88 -4.41
N PHE A 123 13.87 -1.80 -4.78
CA PHE A 123 14.15 -1.51 -6.18
C PHE A 123 15.38 -2.31 -6.66
N SER A 124 15.44 -2.57 -7.96
CA SER A 124 16.57 -3.25 -8.59
C SER A 124 17.86 -2.42 -8.56
N LYS A 125 17.73 -1.10 -8.42
CA LYS A 125 18.80 -0.12 -8.26
C LYS A 125 18.26 1.09 -7.49
N PRO A 126 19.12 1.91 -6.86
CA PRO A 126 18.68 3.17 -6.27
C PRO A 126 17.98 4.06 -7.31
N THR A 127 16.75 4.46 -7.01
CA THR A 127 15.85 5.18 -7.92
C THR A 127 15.64 6.60 -7.39
N PRO A 128 15.71 7.65 -8.23
CA PRO A 128 15.44 9.02 -7.81
C PRO A 128 14.04 9.15 -7.19
N LEU A 129 13.90 10.05 -6.21
CA LEU A 129 12.63 10.48 -5.63
C LEU A 129 11.77 11.31 -6.62
N ASP A 130 11.60 10.82 -7.84
CA ASP A 130 10.73 11.37 -8.88
C ASP A 130 9.55 10.43 -9.11
N LYS A 131 8.34 10.99 -9.22
CA LYS A 131 7.11 10.20 -9.35
C LYS A 131 7.10 9.27 -10.57
N ASN A 132 7.71 9.66 -11.69
CA ASN A 132 7.71 8.84 -12.90
C ASN A 132 8.74 7.71 -12.81
N GLU A 133 9.82 7.92 -12.06
CA GLU A 133 10.81 6.88 -11.81
C GLU A 133 10.33 5.90 -10.73
N ILE A 134 9.71 6.39 -9.65
CA ILE A 134 9.10 5.56 -8.61
C ILE A 134 7.99 4.70 -9.20
N ILE A 135 7.07 5.26 -9.99
CA ILE A 135 5.95 4.48 -10.53
C ILE A 135 6.45 3.32 -11.39
N LYS A 136 7.45 3.53 -12.25
CA LYS A 136 8.07 2.45 -13.04
C LYS A 136 8.70 1.37 -12.16
N ALA A 137 9.25 1.76 -11.00
CA ALA A 137 9.90 0.83 -10.09
C ALA A 137 8.90 -0.04 -9.31
N ILE A 138 7.71 0.50 -8.97
CA ILE A 138 6.66 -0.24 -8.23
C ILE A 138 5.58 -0.87 -9.12
N GLU A 139 5.44 -0.42 -10.37
CA GLU A 139 4.44 -0.90 -11.34
C GLU A 139 4.43 -2.43 -11.49
N PRO A 140 5.58 -3.13 -11.56
CA PRO A 140 5.57 -4.60 -11.61
C PRO A 140 4.86 -5.25 -10.42
N THR A 141 5.02 -4.68 -9.21
CA THR A 141 4.37 -5.16 -7.99
C THR A 141 2.87 -4.85 -8.01
N LEU A 142 2.49 -3.64 -8.43
CA LEU A 142 1.09 -3.23 -8.54
C LEU A 142 0.33 -4.06 -9.58
N ASP A 143 0.95 -4.33 -10.73
CA ASP A 143 0.39 -5.18 -11.79
C ASP A 143 0.20 -6.62 -11.30
N LEU A 144 1.14 -7.14 -10.50
CA LEU A 144 1.02 -8.49 -9.93
C LEU A 144 -0.12 -8.57 -8.90
N LEU A 145 -0.27 -7.56 -8.04
CA LEU A 145 -1.39 -7.46 -7.11
C LEU A 145 -2.74 -7.45 -7.86
N GLN A 146 -2.86 -6.60 -8.88
CA GLN A 146 -4.08 -6.50 -9.69
C GLN A 146 -4.38 -7.82 -10.42
N LYS A 147 -3.38 -8.45 -11.05
CA LYS A 147 -3.54 -9.75 -11.72
C LYS A 147 -3.94 -10.87 -10.75
N SER A 148 -3.53 -10.76 -9.49
CA SER A 148 -3.89 -11.71 -8.42
C SER A 148 -5.28 -11.45 -7.82
N GLY A 149 -5.95 -10.37 -8.23
CA GLY A 149 -7.23 -9.94 -7.68
C GLY A 149 -7.14 -9.48 -6.23
N LEU A 150 -6.00 -8.89 -5.85
CA LEU A 150 -5.72 -8.28 -4.55
C LEU A 150 -5.91 -6.76 -4.56
N LEU A 151 -5.97 -6.17 -5.77
CA LEU A 151 -6.33 -4.77 -6.06
C LEU A 151 -7.41 -4.73 -7.15
#